data_AF-A0A914RC19-F1
#
_entry.id   AF-A0A914RC19-F1
#
_cell.length_a   1.000
_cell.length_b   1.000
_cell.length_c   1.000
_cell.angle_alpha   90.00
_cell.angle_beta   90.00
_cell.angle_gamma   90.00
#
_symmetry.space_group_name_H-M   'P 1'
#
loop_
_entity.id
_entity.type
_entity.pdbx_description
1 polymer ?
#
loop_
_entity_poly.entity_id
_entity_poly.type
_entity_poly.pdbx_seq_one_letter_code
_entity_poly.pdbx_strand_id
1 'polypeptide(L)'
;MKYNIGSSNRAQRDVPLDGVCNRVKDSHSNVLGVIKEFFFWQYFILIFCSVIHESPHYLLQKGRLKEAIDVLTAITSWNNEPISSREIAELVAWEASKKNTAKTAITIKQNTYLDLYRTRTLAVHTIVTSFGFVAANCVTYSLVFNLSIIEGSLYVNTALSGALRYAIGIAIAVIDYTCVCAGRKIIHVGSVAVIVACLGGIVSLLHYGLSPLFLAPTSFLAVDLQ
;
A
#
# COMPACT_ATOMS: atom_id res chain seq x y z
N MET A 1 0.29 -67.66 -22.05
CA MET A 1 -0.55 -66.82 -21.17
C MET A 1 -0.16 -65.36 -21.36
N LYS A 2 -0.98 -64.56 -22.04
CA LYS A 2 -0.76 -63.12 -22.22
C LYS A 2 -1.54 -62.38 -21.12
N TYR A 3 -0.85 -61.74 -20.20
CA TYR A 3 -1.44 -60.87 -19.18
C TYR A 3 -1.76 -59.52 -19.81
N ASN A 4 -3.05 -59.14 -19.82
CA ASN A 4 -3.58 -57.92 -20.39
C ASN A 4 -3.61 -56.83 -19.30
N ILE A 5 -2.55 -56.04 -19.17
CA ILE A 5 -2.51 -54.87 -18.29
C ILE A 5 -2.76 -53.64 -19.16
N GLY A 6 -4.00 -53.18 -19.25
CA GLY A 6 -4.28 -52.01 -20.08
C GLY A 6 -5.74 -51.66 -20.30
N SER A 7 -6.53 -51.47 -19.24
CA SER A 7 -7.83 -50.79 -19.42
C SER A 7 -8.35 -49.99 -18.22
N SER A 8 -7.85 -50.21 -17.00
CA SER A 8 -8.50 -49.63 -15.80
C SER A 8 -8.15 -48.17 -15.47
N ASN A 9 -7.18 -47.54 -16.13
CA ASN A 9 -6.70 -46.18 -15.80
C ASN A 9 -7.08 -45.10 -16.84
N ARG A 10 -8.09 -45.35 -17.68
CA ARG A 10 -8.53 -44.38 -18.70
C ARG A 10 -9.83 -43.65 -18.34
N ALA A 11 -10.65 -44.19 -17.44
CA ALA A 11 -11.96 -43.61 -17.10
C ALA A 11 -11.91 -42.42 -16.11
N GLN A 12 -10.73 -42.08 -15.58
CA GLN A 12 -10.59 -41.01 -14.57
C GLN A 12 -9.85 -39.77 -15.09
N ARG A 13 -9.58 -39.71 -16.40
CA ARG A 13 -8.89 -38.56 -17.04
C ARG A 13 -9.78 -37.69 -17.93
N ASP A 14 -11.06 -38.01 -18.05
CA ASP A 14 -11.98 -37.23 -18.88
C ASP A 14 -12.61 -36.12 -18.04
N VAL A 15 -11.78 -35.18 -17.55
CA VAL A 15 -12.29 -33.88 -17.14
C VAL A 15 -12.78 -33.20 -18.43
N PRO A 16 -14.05 -32.78 -18.53
CA PRO A 16 -14.60 -32.17 -19.74
C PRO A 16 -13.65 -31.07 -20.26
N LEU A 17 -13.07 -31.27 -21.46
CA LEU A 17 -12.11 -30.36 -22.08
C LEU A 17 -12.71 -28.96 -22.28
N ASP A 18 -14.01 -28.89 -22.50
CA ASP A 18 -14.84 -27.70 -22.50
C ASP A 18 -14.84 -26.98 -21.14
N GLY A 19 -14.90 -27.70 -20.02
CA GLY A 19 -14.79 -27.13 -18.68
C GLY A 19 -13.39 -26.63 -18.34
N VAL A 20 -12.34 -27.31 -18.82
CA VAL A 20 -10.95 -26.82 -18.69
C VAL A 20 -10.72 -25.59 -19.56
N CYS A 21 -11.18 -25.62 -20.82
CA CYS A 21 -11.08 -24.50 -21.76
C CYS A 21 -11.83 -23.27 -21.25
N ASN A 22 -13.05 -23.44 -20.73
CA ASN A 22 -13.82 -22.34 -20.15
C ASN A 22 -13.12 -21.78 -18.90
N ARG A 23 -12.59 -22.62 -18.00
CA ARG A 23 -11.80 -22.14 -16.85
C ARG A 23 -10.54 -21.38 -17.26
N VAL A 24 -9.84 -21.85 -18.30
CA VAL A 24 -8.64 -21.17 -18.82
C VAL A 24 -9.04 -19.83 -19.44
N LYS A 25 -10.15 -19.78 -20.16
CA LYS A 25 -10.68 -18.57 -20.80
C LYS A 25 -11.15 -17.54 -19.77
N ASP A 26 -11.82 -18.00 -18.71
CA ASP A 26 -12.24 -17.20 -17.57
C ASP A 26 -11.03 -16.66 -16.79
N SER A 27 -10.01 -17.50 -16.57
CA SER A 27 -8.75 -17.09 -15.96
C SER A 27 -8.05 -16.02 -16.80
N HIS A 28 -8.00 -16.20 -18.13
CA HIS A 28 -7.45 -15.22 -19.05
C HIS A 28 -8.24 -13.90 -19.05
N SER A 29 -9.58 -13.94 -19.08
CA SER A 29 -10.40 -12.73 -19.04
C SER A 29 -10.29 -12.00 -17.71
N ASN A 30 -10.14 -12.72 -16.60
CA ASN A 30 -9.97 -12.14 -15.27
C ASN A 30 -8.60 -11.45 -15.13
N VAL A 31 -7.54 -12.09 -15.60
CA VAL A 31 -6.20 -11.49 -15.63
C VAL A 31 -6.20 -10.24 -16.50
N LEU A 32 -6.84 -10.29 -17.68
CA LEU A 32 -6.97 -9.13 -18.55
C LEU A 32 -7.81 -8.00 -17.93
N GLY A 33 -8.85 -8.32 -17.16
CA GLY A 33 -9.65 -7.35 -16.42
C GLY A 33 -8.83 -6.63 -15.36
N VAL A 34 -8.09 -7.38 -14.53
CA VAL A 34 -7.19 -6.80 -13.51
C VAL A 34 -6.13 -5.91 -14.15
N ILE A 35 -5.52 -6.37 -15.25
CA ILE A 35 -4.53 -5.59 -16.00
C ILE A 35 -5.13 -4.28 -16.54
N LYS A 36 -6.36 -4.31 -17.05
CA LYS A 36 -7.06 -3.10 -17.51
C LYS A 36 -7.34 -2.11 -16.39
N GLU A 37 -7.74 -2.58 -15.21
CA GLU A 37 -7.95 -1.72 -14.03
C GLU A 37 -6.65 -1.04 -13.58
N PHE A 38 -5.52 -1.76 -13.61
CA PHE A 38 -4.20 -1.18 -13.33
C PHE A 38 -3.85 -0.05 -14.32
N PHE A 39 -4.07 -0.27 -15.62
CA PHE A 39 -3.80 0.76 -16.63
C PHE A 39 -4.76 1.94 -16.55
N PHE A 40 -6.03 1.69 -16.22
CA PHE A 40 -7.03 2.74 -16.00
C PHE A 40 -6.61 3.68 -14.86
N TRP A 41 -6.17 3.12 -13.73
CA TRP A 41 -5.70 3.91 -12.59
C TRP A 41 -4.43 4.71 -12.91
N GLN A 42 -3.52 4.13 -13.69
CA GLN A 42 -2.32 4.83 -14.15
C GLN A 42 -2.66 6.03 -15.05
N TYR A 43 -3.64 5.89 -15.95
CA TYR A 43 -4.09 6.96 -16.83
C TYR A 43 -4.81 8.07 -16.05
N PHE A 44 -5.62 7.70 -15.06
CA PHE A 44 -6.27 8.65 -14.15
C PHE A 44 -5.24 9.51 -13.41
N ILE A 45 -4.16 8.91 -12.88
CA ILE A 45 -3.09 9.66 -12.21
C ILE A 45 -2.43 10.67 -13.16
N LEU A 46 -2.17 10.29 -14.43
CA LEU A 46 -1.54 11.19 -15.41
C LEU A 46 -2.43 12.39 -15.75
N ILE A 47 -3.74 12.20 -15.83
CA ILE A 47 -4.70 13.29 -16.01
C ILE A 47 -4.66 14.23 -14.80
N PHE A 48 -4.68 13.69 -13.58
CA PHE A 48 -4.63 14.49 -12.36
C PHE A 48 -3.33 15.30 -12.24
N CYS A 49 -2.18 14.71 -12.59
CA CYS A 49 -0.90 15.41 -12.61
C CYS A 49 -0.88 16.59 -13.60
N SER A 50 -1.69 16.56 -14.67
CA SER A 50 -1.75 17.65 -15.65
C SER A 50 -2.60 18.83 -15.19
N VAL A 51 -3.54 18.60 -14.26
CA VAL A 51 -4.48 19.61 -13.75
C VAL A 51 -3.97 20.27 -12.46
N ILE A 52 -3.18 19.54 -11.66
CA ILE A 52 -2.66 20.04 -10.39
C ILE A 52 -1.49 20.98 -10.63
N HIS A 53 -1.60 22.21 -10.11
CA HIS A 53 -0.48 23.15 -10.09
C HIS A 53 0.71 22.56 -9.32
N GLU A 54 1.91 22.81 -9.85
CA GLU A 54 3.15 22.43 -9.19
C GLU A 54 3.23 22.95 -7.76
N SER A 55 3.84 22.17 -6.86
CA SER A 55 3.92 22.54 -5.45
C SER A 55 4.61 23.90 -5.26
N PRO A 56 4.02 24.84 -4.48
CA PRO A 56 4.62 26.16 -4.27
C PRO A 56 6.01 26.08 -3.62
N HIS A 57 6.25 25.05 -2.82
CA HIS A 57 7.55 24.79 -2.22
C HIS A 57 8.62 24.39 -3.25
N TYR A 58 8.26 23.63 -4.29
CA TYR A 58 9.16 23.28 -5.40
C TYR A 58 9.54 24.52 -6.21
N LEU A 59 8.56 25.36 -6.54
CA LEU A 59 8.78 26.63 -7.25
C LEU A 59 9.72 27.55 -6.47
N LEU A 60 9.53 27.64 -5.15
CA LEU A 60 10.40 28.37 -4.24
C LEU A 60 11.84 27.83 -4.24
N GLN A 61 12.01 26.51 -4.20
CA GLN A 61 13.34 25.87 -4.21
C GLN A 61 14.10 26.09 -5.53
N LYS A 62 13.38 26.16 -6.65
CA LYS A 62 13.91 26.48 -7.98
C LYS A 62 14.15 27.97 -8.23
N GLY A 63 13.72 28.85 -7.33
CA GLY A 63 13.86 30.30 -7.47
C GLY A 63 12.84 30.95 -8.39
N ARG A 64 11.76 30.24 -8.78
CA ARG A 64 10.65 30.77 -9.58
C ARG A 64 9.63 31.48 -8.67
N LEU A 65 10.05 32.60 -8.08
CA LEU A 65 9.28 33.28 -7.02
C LEU A 65 7.92 33.80 -7.48
N LYS A 66 7.83 34.31 -8.72
CA LYS A 66 6.58 34.86 -9.28
C LYS A 66 5.49 33.79 -9.35
N GLU A 67 5.81 32.65 -9.95
CA GLU A 67 4.86 31.53 -10.06
C GLU A 67 4.49 30.94 -8.70
N ALA A 68 5.42 30.94 -7.74
CA ALA A 68 5.11 30.50 -6.37
C ALA A 68 4.06 31.41 -5.71
N ILE A 69 4.14 32.73 -5.92
CA ILE A 69 3.17 33.71 -5.42
C ILE A 69 1.82 33.50 -6.10
N ASP A 70 1.80 33.26 -7.41
CA ASP A 70 0.56 33.02 -8.18
C ASP A 70 -0.16 31.76 -7.68
N VAL A 71 0.57 30.65 -7.48
CA VAL A 71 0.03 29.40 -6.95
C VAL A 71 -0.48 29.59 -5.51
N LEU A 72 0.25 30.31 -4.65
CA LEU A 72 -0.19 30.54 -3.28
C LEU A 72 -1.45 31.42 -3.23
N THR A 73 -1.56 32.42 -4.12
CA THR A 73 -2.73 33.28 -4.25
C THR A 73 -3.95 32.49 -4.75
N ALA A 74 -3.75 31.54 -5.67
CA ALA A 74 -4.81 30.64 -6.12
C ALA A 74 -5.31 29.76 -4.95
N ILE A 75 -4.40 29.22 -4.14
CA ILE A 75 -4.73 28.39 -2.97
C ILE A 75 -5.50 29.19 -1.91
N THR A 76 -5.06 30.42 -1.59
CA THR A 76 -5.76 31.27 -0.61
C THR A 76 -7.16 31.68 -1.09
N SER A 77 -7.32 31.90 -2.41
CA SER A 77 -8.63 32.15 -3.01
C SER A 77 -9.60 30.96 -2.84
N TRP A 78 -9.08 29.73 -2.87
CA TRP A 78 -9.87 28.52 -2.63
C TRP A 78 -10.16 28.29 -1.14
N ASN A 79 -9.27 28.72 -0.24
CA ASN A 79 -9.41 28.52 1.21
C ASN A 79 -10.28 29.58 1.90
N ASN A 80 -10.85 30.54 1.17
CA ASN A 80 -11.60 31.70 1.70
C ASN A 80 -10.84 32.49 2.78
N GLU A 81 -9.50 32.45 2.77
CA GLU A 81 -8.66 33.17 3.72
C GLU A 81 -8.03 34.37 2.99
N PRO A 82 -8.44 35.61 3.28
CA PRO A 82 -8.03 36.78 2.52
C PRO A 82 -6.64 37.25 2.97
N ILE A 83 -5.61 36.47 2.68
CA ILE A 83 -4.22 36.91 2.81
C ILE A 83 -3.90 37.80 1.62
N SER A 84 -3.36 39.00 1.87
CA SER A 84 -3.00 39.90 0.79
C SER A 84 -1.85 39.33 -0.05
N SER A 85 -1.91 39.52 -1.38
CA SER A 85 -0.86 39.07 -2.30
C SER A 85 0.52 39.67 -1.96
N ARG A 86 0.55 40.84 -1.31
CA ARG A 86 1.76 41.49 -0.80
C ARG A 86 2.38 40.74 0.37
N GLU A 87 1.56 40.30 1.32
CA GLU A 87 2.00 39.54 2.49
C GLU A 87 2.54 38.16 2.09
N ILE A 88 1.90 37.52 1.10
CA ILE A 88 2.40 36.30 0.46
C ILE A 88 3.78 36.53 -0.18
N ALA A 89 3.95 37.63 -0.92
CA ALA A 89 5.20 37.96 -1.57
C ALA A 89 6.33 38.23 -0.55
N GLU A 90 6.03 38.91 0.55
CA GLU A 90 6.97 39.15 1.65
C GLU A 90 7.39 37.84 2.35
N LEU A 91 6.44 36.93 2.58
CA LEU A 91 6.71 35.60 3.16
C LEU A 91 7.61 34.75 2.25
N VAL A 92 7.29 34.71 0.96
CA VAL A 92 8.07 34.01 -0.07
C VAL A 92 9.48 34.59 -0.18
N ALA A 93 9.62 35.92 -0.15
CA ALA A 93 10.92 36.58 -0.18
C ALA A 93 11.76 36.28 1.08
N TRP A 94 11.13 36.26 2.26
CA TRP A 94 11.78 35.91 3.52
C TRP A 94 12.28 34.46 3.53
N GLU A 95 11.45 33.50 3.10
CA GLU A 95 11.84 32.09 3.00
C GLU A 95 12.95 31.86 1.95
N ALA A 96 12.86 32.54 0.81
CA ALA A 96 13.89 32.49 -0.22
C ALA A 96 15.24 33.03 0.29
N SER A 97 15.23 34.13 1.04
CA SER A 97 16.43 34.71 1.65
C SER A 97 17.07 33.76 2.67
N LYS A 98 16.27 33.18 3.59
CA LYS A 98 16.75 32.21 4.59
C LYS A 98 17.38 30.97 3.97
N LYS A 99 16.78 30.45 2.88
CA LYS A 99 17.34 29.33 2.12
C LYS A 99 18.60 29.71 1.38
N ASN A 100 18.69 30.92 0.82
CA ASN A 100 19.90 31.39 0.16
C ASN A 100 21.07 31.56 1.13
N THR A 101 20.84 32.08 2.35
CA THR A 101 21.87 32.17 3.40
C THR A 101 22.32 30.79 3.89
N ALA A 102 21.40 29.82 4.00
CA ALA A 102 21.75 28.43 4.33
C ALA A 102 22.51 27.74 3.17
N LYS A 103 22.19 28.06 1.91
CA LYS A 103 22.90 27.56 0.72
C LYS A 103 24.27 28.21 0.50
N THR A 104 24.51 29.46 0.93
CA THR A 104 25.84 30.07 0.87
C THR A 104 26.79 29.54 1.94
N ALA A 105 26.28 29.06 3.09
CA ALA A 105 27.07 28.29 4.05
C ALA A 105 27.27 26.81 3.64
N ILE A 106 26.37 26.27 2.81
CA ILE A 106 26.37 24.90 2.29
C ILE A 106 26.43 24.97 0.76
N THR A 107 27.53 25.49 0.23
CA THR A 107 27.76 25.57 -1.21
C THR A 107 27.70 24.17 -1.83
N ILE A 108 26.57 23.89 -2.50
CA ILE A 108 26.37 22.84 -3.51
C ILE A 108 26.93 21.46 -3.09
N LYS A 109 26.53 20.95 -1.92
CA LYS A 109 26.51 19.48 -1.79
C LYS A 109 25.29 18.98 -2.53
N GLN A 110 25.53 18.35 -3.69
CA GLN A 110 24.53 17.45 -4.25
C GLN A 110 24.23 16.42 -3.16
N ASN A 111 23.07 16.53 -2.54
CA ASN A 111 22.65 15.61 -1.49
C ASN A 111 22.42 14.25 -2.15
N THR A 112 23.45 13.42 -2.17
CA THR A 112 23.37 12.04 -2.61
C THR A 112 22.42 11.27 -1.68
N TYR A 113 21.76 10.22 -2.20
CA TYR A 113 20.87 9.35 -1.41
C TYR A 113 21.51 8.83 -0.11
N LEU A 114 22.84 8.69 -0.07
CA LEU A 114 23.59 8.30 1.13
C LEU A 114 23.55 9.36 2.25
N ASP A 115 23.40 10.64 1.94
CA ASP A 115 23.34 11.71 2.95
C ASP A 115 22.01 11.66 3.75
N LEU A 116 20.98 11.03 3.18
CA LEU A 116 19.72 10.73 3.86
C LEU A 116 19.93 9.81 5.08
N TYR A 117 20.82 8.82 4.93
CA TYR A 117 21.17 7.88 5.99
C TYR A 117 22.22 8.41 6.96
N ARG A 118 22.92 9.49 6.59
CA ARG A 118 23.93 10.12 7.43
C ARG A 118 23.34 10.78 8.67
N THR A 119 22.13 11.33 8.54
CA THR A 119 21.39 11.92 9.66
C THR A 119 20.54 10.86 10.34
N ARG A 120 20.88 10.47 11.58
CA ARG A 120 20.20 9.38 12.31
C ARG A 120 18.67 9.53 12.38
N THR A 121 18.16 10.74 12.60
CA THR A 121 16.72 10.99 12.67
C THR A 121 16.01 10.66 11.35
N LEU A 122 16.63 11.04 10.23
CA LEU A 122 16.06 10.85 8.89
C LEU A 122 16.21 9.39 8.43
N ALA A 123 17.31 8.75 8.81
CA ALA A 123 17.55 7.33 8.58
C ALA A 123 16.48 6.47 9.28
N VAL A 124 16.17 6.75 10.55
CA VAL A 124 15.15 6.01 11.31
C VAL A 124 13.78 6.13 10.64
N HIS A 125 13.36 7.34 10.27
CA HIS A 125 12.06 7.52 9.60
C HIS A 125 11.99 6.77 8.27
N THR A 126 13.07 6.77 7.49
CA THR A 126 13.13 6.09 6.19
C THR A 126 13.06 4.56 6.36
N ILE A 127 13.81 3.99 7.31
CA ILE A 127 13.82 2.54 7.60
C ILE A 127 12.46 2.07 8.13
N VAL A 128 11.86 2.85 9.03
CA VAL A 128 10.54 2.53 9.59
C VAL A 128 9.47 2.54 8.49
N THR A 129 9.51 3.55 7.62
CA THR A 129 8.55 3.66 6.51
C THR A 129 8.74 2.55 5.48
N SER A 130 9.99 2.21 5.12
CA SER A 130 10.25 1.12 4.18
C SER A 130 9.84 -0.24 4.73
N PHE A 131 10.09 -0.50 6.02
CA PHE A 131 9.61 -1.71 6.69
C PHE A 131 8.08 -1.79 6.68
N GLY A 132 7.38 -0.69 6.96
CA GLY A 132 5.92 -0.62 6.85
C GLY A 132 5.41 -0.96 5.46
N PHE A 133 6.08 -0.47 4.41
CA PHE A 133 5.74 -0.80 3.03
C PHE A 133 5.95 -2.29 2.73
N VAL A 134 7.08 -2.88 3.15
CA VAL A 134 7.33 -4.32 2.97
C VAL A 134 6.28 -5.16 3.70
N ALA A 135 5.98 -4.83 4.96
CA ALA A 135 4.96 -5.54 5.74
C ALA A 135 3.58 -5.49 5.08
N ALA A 136 3.15 -4.31 4.61
CA ALA A 136 1.87 -4.15 3.92
C ALA A 136 1.80 -4.96 2.62
N ASN A 137 2.90 -5.01 1.85
CA ASN A 137 2.98 -5.84 0.65
C ASN A 137 2.97 -7.33 1.00
N CYS A 138 3.73 -7.75 2.00
CA CYS A 138 3.72 -9.14 2.46
C CYS A 138 2.31 -9.59 2.86
N VAL A 139 1.58 -8.82 3.67
CA VAL A 139 0.18 -9.13 4.03
C VAL A 139 -0.70 -9.23 2.79
N THR A 140 -0.53 -8.33 1.82
CA THR A 140 -1.28 -8.35 0.56
C THR A 140 -1.01 -9.62 -0.24
N TYR A 141 0.26 -10.01 -0.38
CA TYR A 141 0.64 -11.23 -1.08
C TYR A 141 0.22 -12.49 -0.33
N SER A 142 0.30 -12.50 1.00
CA SER A 142 -0.18 -13.60 1.84
C SER A 142 -1.69 -13.80 1.69
N LEU A 143 -2.46 -12.72 1.61
CA LEU A 143 -3.90 -12.79 1.38
C LEU A 143 -4.19 -13.41 0.00
N VAL A 144 -3.49 -12.96 -1.04
CA VAL A 144 -3.62 -13.50 -2.40
C VAL A 144 -3.28 -14.99 -2.47
N PHE A 145 -2.24 -15.44 -1.74
CA PHE A 145 -1.85 -16.84 -1.71
C PHE A 145 -2.90 -17.72 -1.01
N ASN A 146 -3.48 -17.24 0.10
CA ASN A 146 -4.50 -17.97 0.85
C ASN A 146 -5.86 -18.05 0.12
N LEU A 147 -6.12 -17.20 -0.89
CA LEU A 147 -7.33 -17.31 -1.72
C LEU A 147 -7.42 -18.64 -2.50
N SER A 148 -6.29 -19.32 -2.72
CA SER A 148 -6.24 -20.60 -3.43
C SER A 148 -6.66 -21.82 -2.60
N ILE A 149 -6.70 -21.66 -1.26
CA ILE A 149 -6.96 -22.76 -0.30
C ILE A 149 -8.42 -22.73 0.20
N ILE A 150 -9.09 -21.57 0.14
CA ILE A 150 -10.48 -21.42 0.57
C ILE A 150 -11.41 -21.95 -0.54
N GLU A 151 -12.18 -22.99 -0.22
CA GLU A 151 -13.25 -23.50 -1.10
C GLU A 151 -14.33 -22.43 -1.29
N GLY A 152 -14.38 -21.83 -2.48
CA GLY A 152 -15.31 -20.77 -2.85
C GLY A 152 -15.02 -20.20 -4.24
N SER A 153 -15.91 -19.37 -4.78
CA SER A 153 -15.64 -18.71 -6.07
C SER A 153 -14.51 -17.69 -5.90
N LEU A 154 -13.46 -17.83 -6.72
CA LEU A 154 -12.29 -16.94 -6.72
C LEU A 154 -12.70 -15.46 -6.83
N TYR A 155 -13.77 -15.18 -7.57
CA TYR A 155 -14.32 -13.85 -7.79
C TYR A 155 -14.81 -13.19 -6.49
N VAL A 156 -15.64 -13.89 -5.70
CA VAL A 156 -16.20 -13.34 -4.44
C VAL A 156 -15.10 -13.10 -3.42
N ASN A 157 -14.15 -14.03 -3.29
CA ASN A 157 -13.07 -13.89 -2.31
C ASN A 157 -12.10 -12.75 -2.69
N THR A 158 -11.85 -12.54 -3.98
CA THR A 158 -11.02 -11.43 -4.48
C THR A 158 -11.73 -10.08 -4.31
N ALA A 159 -13.03 -10.02 -4.61
CA ALA A 159 -13.84 -8.82 -4.41
C ALA A 159 -13.90 -8.42 -2.92
N LEU A 160 -14.08 -9.39 -2.03
CA LEU A 160 -14.11 -9.16 -0.58
C LEU A 160 -12.76 -8.65 -0.05
N SER A 161 -11.65 -9.22 -0.52
CA SER A 161 -10.28 -8.79 -0.20
C SER A 161 -10.03 -7.33 -0.63
N GLY A 162 -10.44 -6.97 -1.85
CA GLY A 162 -10.37 -5.59 -2.34
C GLY A 162 -11.22 -4.62 -1.51
N ALA A 163 -12.48 -5.00 -1.24
CA ALA A 163 -13.40 -4.19 -0.44
C ALA A 163 -12.87 -3.94 0.97
N LEU A 164 -12.32 -4.96 1.63
CA LEU A 164 -11.71 -4.83 2.95
C LEU A 164 -10.54 -3.84 2.95
N ARG A 165 -9.71 -3.85 1.90
CA ARG A 165 -8.59 -2.92 1.75
C ARG A 165 -9.06 -1.47 1.68
N TYR A 166 -10.08 -1.18 0.88
CA TYR A 166 -10.67 0.15 0.80
C TYR A 166 -11.37 0.55 2.10
N ALA A 167 -12.10 -0.37 2.74
CA ALA A 167 -12.76 -0.12 4.01
C ALA A 167 -11.77 0.25 5.12
N ILE A 168 -10.66 -0.49 5.24
CA ILE A 168 -9.59 -0.18 6.20
C ILE A 168 -8.94 1.17 5.88
N GLY A 169 -8.67 1.45 4.59
CA GLY A 169 -8.09 2.73 4.18
C GLY A 169 -8.97 3.93 4.53
N ILE A 170 -10.28 3.82 4.28
CA ILE A 170 -11.27 4.85 4.64
C ILE A 170 -11.37 4.99 6.16
N ALA A 171 -11.40 3.88 6.91
CA ALA A 171 -11.44 3.92 8.37
C ALA A 171 -10.22 4.66 8.95
N ILE A 172 -9.01 4.39 8.45
CA ILE A 172 -7.79 5.09 8.87
C ILE A 172 -7.87 6.58 8.51
N ALA A 173 -8.33 6.93 7.30
CA ALA A 173 -8.48 8.32 6.88
C ALA A 173 -9.49 9.09 7.75
N VAL A 174 -10.60 8.45 8.13
CA VAL A 174 -11.58 9.03 9.05
C VAL A 174 -10.97 9.22 10.44
N ILE A 175 -10.23 8.23 10.95
CA ILE A 175 -9.53 8.35 12.24
C ILE A 175 -8.55 9.53 12.20
N ASP A 176 -7.74 9.64 11.14
CA ASP A 176 -6.77 10.74 10.96
C ASP A 176 -7.48 12.11 10.87
N TYR A 177 -8.61 12.18 10.15
CA TYR A 177 -9.42 13.39 10.07
C TYR A 177 -10.05 13.79 11.42
N THR A 178 -10.49 12.83 12.22
CA THR A 178 -11.07 13.12 13.55
C THR A 178 -10.01 13.48 14.60
N CYS A 179 -8.77 13.02 14.42
CA CYS A 179 -7.65 13.27 15.33
C CYS A 179 -6.84 14.53 14.97
N VAL A 180 -7.52 15.67 14.76
CA VAL A 180 -6.89 16.95 14.37
C VAL A 180 -5.87 17.47 15.41
N CYS A 181 -5.95 17.02 16.67
CA CYS A 181 -5.06 17.46 17.75
C CYS A 181 -3.72 16.71 17.85
N ALA A 182 -3.49 15.70 17.01
CA ALA A 182 -2.30 14.87 17.09
C ALA A 182 -1.19 15.41 16.14
N GLY A 183 -0.23 16.17 16.69
CA GLY A 183 0.91 16.65 15.90
C GLY A 183 1.65 15.53 15.15
N ARG A 184 2.36 15.89 14.07
CA ARG A 184 3.06 15.00 13.08
C ARG A 184 3.80 13.78 13.67
N LYS A 185 4.32 13.87 14.90
CA LYS A 185 5.02 12.79 15.60
C LYS A 185 4.07 11.69 16.10
N ILE A 186 2.86 12.05 16.53
CA ILE A 186 1.89 11.13 17.12
C ILE A 186 1.29 10.22 16.04
N ILE A 187 1.00 10.76 14.86
CA ILE A 187 0.51 9.98 13.70
C ILE A 187 1.55 8.90 13.33
N HIS A 188 2.83 9.29 13.26
CA HIS A 188 3.89 8.35 12.90
C HIS A 188 4.12 7.30 14.00
N VAL A 189 4.15 7.71 15.28
CA VAL A 189 4.24 6.76 16.41
C VAL A 189 3.03 5.84 16.47
N GLY A 190 1.83 6.35 16.22
CA GLY A 190 0.58 5.58 16.14
C GLY A 190 0.64 4.52 15.05
N SER A 191 1.07 4.87 13.83
CA SER A 191 1.22 3.90 12.74
C SER A 191 2.20 2.78 13.08
N VAL A 192 3.31 3.09 13.76
CA VAL A 192 4.32 2.10 14.15
C VAL A 192 3.79 1.21 15.27
N ALA A 193 3.10 1.79 16.26
CA ALA A 193 2.50 1.05 17.36
C ALA A 193 1.45 0.05 16.86
N VAL A 194 0.62 0.45 15.89
CA VAL A 194 -0.37 -0.44 15.26
C VAL A 194 0.31 -1.59 14.53
N ILE A 195 1.36 -1.33 13.74
CA ILE A 195 2.11 -2.38 13.05
C ILE A 195 2.71 -3.37 14.04
N VAL A 196 3.35 -2.89 15.11
CA VAL A 196 3.93 -3.74 16.15
C VAL A 196 2.86 -4.56 16.88
N ALA A 197 1.70 -3.95 17.19
CA ALA A 197 0.59 -4.65 17.82
C ALA A 197 -0.01 -5.74 16.92
N CYS A 198 -0.16 -5.47 15.61
CA CYS A 198 -0.62 -6.46 14.65
C CYS A 198 0.37 -7.62 14.52
N LEU A 199 1.67 -7.34 14.39
CA LEU A 199 2.70 -8.38 14.31
C LEU A 199 2.79 -9.19 15.62
N GLY A 200 2.74 -8.52 16.77
CA GLY A 200 2.70 -9.16 18.09
C GLY A 200 1.47 -10.04 18.24
N GLY A 201 0.29 -9.57 17.82
CA GLY A 201 -0.95 -10.33 17.83
C GLY A 201 -0.87 -11.59 16.96
N ILE A 202 -0.29 -11.50 15.76
CA ILE A 202 -0.08 -12.67 14.89
C ILE A 202 0.87 -13.68 15.58
N VAL A 203 1.98 -13.21 16.16
CA VAL A 203 2.93 -14.09 16.85
C VAL A 203 2.31 -14.74 18.09
N SER A 204 1.53 -13.99 18.88
CA SER A 204 0.79 -14.53 20.02
C SER A 204 -0.27 -15.55 19.59
N LEU A 205 -1.04 -15.27 18.53
CA LEU A 205 -2.01 -16.22 17.98
C LEU A 205 -1.33 -17.49 17.45
N LEU A 206 -0.14 -17.38 16.86
CA LEU A 206 0.64 -18.57 16.48
C LEU A 206 1.11 -19.34 17.71
N HIS A 207 1.56 -18.67 18.76
CA HIS A 207 2.03 -19.32 19.99
C HIS A 207 0.90 -19.99 20.79
N TYR A 208 -0.28 -19.37 20.86
CA TYR A 208 -1.45 -19.92 21.58
C TYR A 208 -2.35 -20.80 20.71
N GLY A 209 -2.30 -20.66 19.38
CA GLY A 209 -3.14 -21.39 18.41
C GLY A 209 -2.49 -22.64 17.81
N LEU A 210 -1.16 -22.79 17.84
CA LEU A 210 -0.48 -24.05 17.46
C LEU A 210 -0.37 -25.06 18.61
N SER A 211 -0.51 -24.64 19.87
CA SER A 211 -0.38 -25.54 21.02
C SER A 211 -1.44 -26.65 21.11
N PRO A 212 -2.72 -26.49 20.66
CA PRO A 212 -3.67 -27.60 20.68
C PRO A 212 -3.57 -28.54 19.46
N LEU A 213 -2.89 -28.16 18.37
CA LEU A 213 -2.84 -28.98 17.14
C LEU A 213 -1.62 -29.93 17.08
N PHE A 214 -0.54 -29.64 17.82
CA PHE A 214 0.66 -30.50 17.84
C PHE A 214 0.57 -31.67 18.84
N LEU A 215 -0.40 -31.66 19.76
CA LEU A 215 -0.60 -32.71 20.78
C LEU A 215 -1.62 -33.79 20.41
N ALA A 216 -2.12 -33.80 19.17
CA ALA A 216 -2.95 -34.89 18.65
C ALA A 216 -2.25 -35.72 17.56
N PRO A 217 -1.08 -36.35 17.82
CA PRO A 217 -0.75 -37.56 17.08
C PRO A 217 -1.63 -38.71 17.61
N THR A 218 -2.28 -39.43 16.69
CA THR A 218 -2.76 -40.82 16.84
C THR A 218 -4.01 -41.16 17.68
N SER A 219 -5.14 -40.48 17.54
CA SER A 219 -6.42 -41.03 18.06
C SER A 219 -7.63 -40.99 17.11
N PHE A 220 -7.50 -40.44 15.90
CA PHE A 220 -8.62 -40.33 14.95
C PHE A 220 -8.87 -41.60 14.08
N LEU A 221 -8.25 -42.74 14.39
CA LEU A 221 -8.43 -43.99 13.63
C LEU A 221 -9.27 -45.07 14.35
N ALA A 222 -9.93 -44.76 15.48
CA ALA A 222 -10.59 -45.79 16.30
C ALA A 222 -12.12 -45.65 16.52
N VAL A 223 -12.83 -44.71 15.86
CA VAL A 223 -14.27 -44.48 16.17
C VAL A 223 -15.25 -44.80 15.03
N ASP A 224 -14.82 -45.07 13.81
CA ASP A 224 -15.74 -45.46 12.71
C ASP A 224 -15.74 -46.97 12.42
N LEU A 225 -16.16 -47.77 13.40
CA LEU A 225 -16.61 -49.15 13.16
C LEU A 225 -17.68 -49.53 14.20
N GLN A 226 -18.87 -48.94 14.08
CA GLN A 226 -20.13 -49.55 14.49
C GLN A 226 -21.30 -49.05 13.64
#